data_AF-A0AAE0FCN4-F1
#
_entry.id   AF-A0AAE0FCN4-F1
#
_cell.length_a   1.000
_cell.length_b   1.000
_cell.length_c   1.000
_cell.angle_alpha   90.00
_cell.angle_beta   90.00
_cell.angle_gamma   90.00
#
_symmetry.space_group_name_H-M   'P 1'
#
loop_
_entity.id
_entity.type
_entity.pdbx_description
1 polymer ?
#
loop_
_entity_poly.entity_id
_entity_poly.type
_entity_poly.pdbx_seq_one_letter_code
_entity_poly.pdbx_strand_id
1 'polypeptide(L)'
;MSRKSTITFAKQVLTEKIGNPSTDETYFAKLGNKPGSLDNVVQRLLKVLFALDGNAANAFNTIDTEGEREINQQQLTDHIVSIVSKVLGGVWMRLDVNASGDISESEWLAAFDDEGSLRLPPASGERSKDLDANQEAIAIELLSTIVTCEGSLLNVFRAVDTNHDSSIGKTEFMTYVATLMDYLVGHLWENLDEDSSGVVTYIEWIKAFHSRGQSQIKLTRPARPTRTGSITTPIDETVPLVDTDVLDEAPPTGTRSRANTNYLKSDFREKSNDDLHKTVERLQQQLKEEITNRAKLEQELASAKQGEGQGASSGKSSRQGKATENEIRAWAMAQ
;
A
#
# COMPACT_ATOMS: atom_id res chain seq x y z
N MET A 1 16.81 -4.69 19.45
CA MET A 1 15.37 -4.76 19.10
C MET A 1 15.25 -5.60 17.83
N SER A 2 14.39 -6.63 17.83
CA SER A 2 14.13 -7.45 16.64
C SER A 2 13.24 -6.68 15.64
N ARG A 3 13.40 -6.86 14.33
CA ARG A 3 12.55 -6.21 13.30
C ARG A 3 11.05 -6.46 13.53
N LYS A 4 10.67 -7.64 14.05
CA LYS A 4 9.30 -7.93 14.50
C LYS A 4 8.82 -6.94 15.56
N SER A 5 9.68 -6.59 16.53
CA SER A 5 9.36 -5.62 17.59
C SER A 5 9.22 -4.19 17.06
N THR A 6 9.96 -3.81 16.00
CA THR A 6 9.85 -2.49 15.39
C THR A 6 8.57 -2.35 14.57
N ILE A 7 8.15 -3.40 13.84
CA ILE A 7 6.92 -3.41 13.05
C ILE A 7 5.68 -3.46 13.97
N THR A 8 5.69 -4.27 15.02
CA THR A 8 4.61 -4.29 16.02
C THR A 8 4.47 -2.94 16.73
N PHE A 9 5.60 -2.31 17.09
CA PHE A 9 5.60 -0.98 17.69
C PHE A 9 5.08 0.08 16.71
N ALA A 10 5.45 0.02 15.42
CA ALA A 10 4.91 0.92 14.40
C ALA A 10 3.40 0.71 14.21
N LYS A 11 2.92 -0.53 14.10
CA LYS A 11 1.47 -0.84 14.02
C LYS A 11 0.72 -0.29 15.24
N GLN A 12 1.23 -0.47 16.44
CA GLN A 12 0.60 0.02 17.67
C GLN A 12 0.59 1.55 17.76
N VAL A 13 1.70 2.20 17.40
CA VAL A 13 1.80 3.67 17.38
C VAL A 13 0.88 4.28 16.30
N LEU A 14 0.70 3.63 15.15
CA LEU A 14 -0.24 4.06 14.11
C LEU A 14 -1.70 3.92 14.56
N THR A 15 -2.05 2.80 15.20
CA THR A 15 -3.39 2.58 15.75
C THR A 15 -3.74 3.59 16.86
N GLU A 16 -2.79 3.92 17.73
CA GLU A 16 -2.98 4.84 18.86
C GLU A 16 -2.96 6.31 18.47
N LYS A 17 -2.09 6.74 17.54
CA LYS A 17 -1.92 8.16 17.21
C LYS A 17 -2.86 8.69 16.12
N ILE A 18 -3.26 7.84 15.17
CA ILE A 18 -3.93 8.30 13.96
C ILE A 18 -5.46 8.14 14.07
N GLY A 19 -5.93 7.34 15.04
CA GLY A 19 -7.31 6.88 15.05
C GLY A 19 -7.52 5.99 13.84
N ASN A 20 -7.37 4.68 14.06
CA ASN A 20 -7.52 3.60 13.07
C ASN A 20 -7.56 4.10 11.60
N PRO A 21 -6.41 4.26 10.92
CA PRO A 21 -6.38 4.79 9.55
C PRO A 21 -7.12 3.82 8.64
N SER A 22 -8.44 4.02 8.51
CA SER A 22 -9.36 3.25 7.69
C SER A 22 -8.95 1.78 7.48
N THR A 23 -8.80 1.00 8.56
CA THR A 23 -9.01 -0.47 8.45
C THR A 23 -10.51 -0.79 8.36
N ASP A 24 -11.32 0.21 8.04
CA ASP A 24 -12.71 0.03 7.70
C ASP A 24 -12.70 -0.95 6.51
N GLU A 25 -12.96 -2.23 6.78
CA GLU A 25 -13.15 -3.24 5.73
C GLU A 25 -14.12 -2.73 4.66
N THR A 26 -15.02 -1.80 5.03
CA THR A 26 -15.91 -1.13 4.10
C THR A 26 -15.22 -0.18 3.12
N TYR A 27 -14.04 0.36 3.42
CA TYR A 27 -13.27 1.21 2.51
C TYR A 27 -12.81 0.43 1.28
N PHE A 28 -12.10 -0.69 1.52
CA PHE A 28 -11.64 -1.51 0.43
C PHE A 28 -12.76 -2.40 -0.17
N ALA A 29 -13.77 -2.79 0.61
CA ALA A 29 -14.95 -3.48 0.06
C ALA A 29 -15.74 -2.60 -0.94
N LYS A 30 -15.69 -1.26 -0.81
CA LYS A 30 -16.27 -0.32 -1.79
C LYS A 30 -15.52 -0.30 -3.14
N LEU A 31 -14.31 -0.85 -3.22
CA LEU A 31 -13.51 -0.92 -4.45
C LEU A 31 -13.88 -2.10 -5.36
N GLY A 32 -14.58 -3.12 -4.85
CA GLY A 32 -14.81 -4.40 -5.54
C GLY A 32 -15.59 -4.37 -6.86
N ASN A 33 -16.23 -3.25 -7.25
CA ASN A 33 -17.09 -3.18 -8.45
C ASN A 33 -16.78 -2.03 -9.43
N LYS A 34 -15.64 -1.33 -9.29
CA LYS A 34 -15.27 -0.23 -10.20
C LYS A 34 -14.13 -0.62 -11.15
N PRO A 35 -13.99 0.01 -12.32
CA PRO A 35 -12.72 -0.02 -13.06
C PRO A 35 -11.61 0.46 -12.11
N GLY A 36 -10.61 -0.40 -11.86
CA GLY A 36 -9.75 -0.30 -10.67
C GLY A 36 -10.05 -1.32 -9.57
N SER A 37 -10.88 -2.34 -9.83
CA SER A 37 -11.12 -3.47 -8.91
C SER A 37 -9.80 -3.98 -8.32
N LEU A 38 -9.85 -4.31 -7.04
CA LEU A 38 -8.74 -4.90 -6.28
C LEU A 38 -8.07 -6.07 -7.05
N ASP A 39 -8.86 -6.85 -7.78
CA ASP A 39 -8.34 -7.91 -8.66
C ASP A 39 -7.38 -7.38 -9.72
N ASN A 40 -7.70 -6.24 -10.35
CA ASN A 40 -6.82 -5.61 -11.35
C ASN A 40 -5.53 -5.11 -10.71
N VAL A 41 -5.59 -4.60 -9.48
CA VAL A 41 -4.41 -4.18 -8.72
C VAL A 41 -3.51 -5.37 -8.44
N VAL A 42 -4.11 -6.45 -7.94
CA VAL A 42 -3.43 -7.72 -7.68
C VAL A 42 -2.83 -8.28 -8.98
N GLN A 43 -3.54 -8.20 -10.13
CA GLN A 43 -2.99 -8.60 -11.43
C GLN A 43 -1.79 -7.77 -11.84
N ARG A 44 -1.85 -6.45 -11.66
CA ARG A 44 -0.76 -5.54 -12.01
C ARG A 44 0.46 -5.80 -11.12
N LEU A 45 0.24 -6.01 -9.82
CA LEU A 45 1.28 -6.39 -8.87
C LEU A 45 1.94 -7.73 -9.24
N LEU A 46 1.15 -8.75 -9.62
CA LEU A 46 1.67 -10.02 -10.13
C LEU A 46 2.55 -9.82 -11.37
N LYS A 47 2.06 -9.06 -12.36
CA LYS A 47 2.85 -8.75 -13.57
C LYS A 47 4.17 -8.06 -13.26
N VAL A 48 4.14 -7.12 -12.31
CA VAL A 48 5.33 -6.41 -11.81
C VAL A 48 6.34 -7.40 -11.22
N LEU A 49 5.89 -8.30 -10.32
CA LEU A 49 6.77 -9.29 -9.69
C LEU A 49 7.46 -10.17 -10.75
N PHE A 50 6.69 -10.62 -11.74
CA PHE A 50 7.24 -11.45 -12.82
C PHE A 50 8.19 -10.70 -13.75
N ALA A 51 7.94 -9.41 -14.01
CA ALA A 51 8.82 -8.60 -14.85
C ALA A 51 10.22 -8.46 -14.23
N LEU A 52 10.32 -8.41 -12.90
CA LEU A 52 11.59 -8.31 -12.18
C LEU A 52 12.38 -9.61 -12.18
N ASP A 53 11.69 -10.73 -11.94
CA ASP A 53 12.34 -12.04 -11.85
C ASP A 53 12.47 -12.72 -13.23
N GLY A 54 11.95 -12.08 -14.29
CA GLY A 54 12.02 -12.47 -15.69
C GLY A 54 11.02 -13.55 -16.11
N ASN A 55 10.68 -14.50 -15.23
CA ASN A 55 9.61 -15.47 -15.45
C ASN A 55 9.05 -16.01 -14.12
N ALA A 56 7.90 -16.70 -14.19
CA ALA A 56 7.21 -17.23 -13.02
C ALA A 56 8.04 -18.26 -12.23
N ALA A 57 8.85 -19.10 -12.89
CA ALA A 57 9.67 -20.10 -12.21
C ALA A 57 10.83 -19.46 -11.43
N ASN A 58 11.49 -18.45 -12.01
CA ASN A 58 12.51 -17.67 -11.34
C ASN A 58 11.95 -16.90 -10.15
N ALA A 59 10.76 -16.28 -10.31
CA ALA A 59 10.08 -15.59 -9.24
C ALA A 59 9.79 -16.56 -8.07
N PHE A 60 9.24 -17.74 -8.37
CA PHE A 60 8.99 -18.77 -7.36
C PHE A 60 10.27 -19.14 -6.60
N ASN A 61 11.35 -19.48 -7.31
CA ASN A 61 12.62 -19.87 -6.70
C ASN A 61 13.28 -18.73 -5.90
N THR A 62 12.99 -17.47 -6.25
CA THR A 62 13.52 -16.31 -5.53
C THR A 62 12.77 -16.08 -4.22
N ILE A 63 11.46 -16.36 -4.21
CA ILE A 63 10.60 -16.24 -3.02
C ILE A 63 10.80 -17.43 -2.08
N ASP A 64 10.89 -18.64 -2.62
CA ASP A 64 11.17 -19.89 -1.89
C ASP A 64 12.64 -19.95 -1.46
N THR A 65 12.96 -19.14 -0.46
CA THR A 65 14.32 -19.05 0.09
C THR A 65 14.74 -20.28 0.89
N GLU A 66 13.78 -21.12 1.30
CA GLU A 66 14.02 -22.33 2.10
C GLU A 66 14.15 -23.59 1.22
N GLY A 67 13.74 -23.52 -0.04
CA GLY A 67 13.85 -24.60 -1.03
C GLY A 67 12.84 -25.71 -0.82
N GLU A 68 11.73 -25.42 -0.14
CA GLU A 68 10.69 -26.39 0.21
C GLU A 68 9.72 -26.68 -0.95
N ARG A 69 9.86 -25.93 -2.05
CA ARG A 69 8.92 -25.91 -3.19
C ARG A 69 7.52 -25.46 -2.82
N GLU A 70 7.44 -24.74 -1.72
CA GLU A 70 6.25 -24.13 -1.16
C GLU A 70 6.64 -22.70 -0.78
N ILE A 71 5.76 -21.76 -1.08
CA ILE A 71 5.89 -20.38 -0.63
C ILE A 71 4.93 -20.21 0.53
N ASN A 72 5.38 -19.68 1.66
CA ASN A 72 4.49 -19.23 2.72
C ASN A 72 4.18 -17.73 2.62
N GLN A 73 3.15 -17.27 3.32
CA GLN A 73 2.68 -15.88 3.23
C GLN A 73 3.77 -14.87 3.60
N GLN A 74 4.59 -15.19 4.61
CA GLN A 74 5.65 -14.30 5.06
C GLN A 74 6.74 -14.13 4.00
N GLN A 75 7.17 -15.22 3.34
CA GLN A 75 8.14 -15.17 2.25
C GLN A 75 7.65 -14.29 1.10
N LEU A 76 6.38 -14.44 0.71
CA LEU A 76 5.78 -13.63 -0.35
C LEU A 76 5.73 -12.15 0.05
N THR A 77 5.27 -11.84 1.26
CA THR A 77 5.23 -10.47 1.80
C THR A 77 6.63 -9.84 1.82
N ASP A 78 7.62 -10.56 2.34
CA ASP A 78 8.99 -10.04 2.46
C ASP A 78 9.61 -9.76 1.10
N HIS A 79 9.38 -10.62 0.10
CA HIS A 79 9.86 -10.41 -1.27
C HIS A 79 9.20 -9.19 -1.91
N ILE A 80 7.87 -9.07 -1.81
CA ILE A 80 7.11 -7.93 -2.37
C ILE A 80 7.56 -6.63 -1.72
N VAL A 81 7.64 -6.58 -0.38
CA VAL A 81 8.08 -5.38 0.35
C VAL A 81 9.52 -5.00 -0.02
N SER A 82 10.41 -5.98 -0.20
CA SER A 82 11.80 -5.74 -0.62
C SER A 82 11.88 -5.09 -2.01
N ILE A 83 11.12 -5.63 -2.96
CA ILE A 83 11.01 -5.08 -4.32
C ILE A 83 10.45 -3.67 -4.29
N VAL A 84 9.30 -3.48 -3.64
CA VAL A 84 8.60 -2.20 -3.58
C VAL A 84 9.47 -1.14 -2.90
N SER A 85 10.16 -1.49 -1.82
CA SER A 85 11.06 -0.57 -1.12
C SER A 85 12.23 -0.11 -2.00
N LYS A 86 12.82 -1.00 -2.80
CA LYS A 86 13.90 -0.65 -3.73
C LYS A 86 13.38 0.29 -4.82
N VAL A 87 12.27 -0.09 -5.46
CA VAL A 87 11.69 0.66 -6.57
C VAL A 87 11.21 2.04 -6.13
N LEU A 88 10.47 2.11 -5.02
CA LEU A 88 9.95 3.37 -4.51
C LEU A 88 11.02 4.26 -3.88
N GLY A 89 12.14 3.70 -3.42
CA GLY A 89 13.29 4.50 -3.01
C GLY A 89 13.80 5.40 -4.13
N GLY A 90 13.84 4.90 -5.37
CA GLY A 90 14.22 5.71 -6.53
C GLY A 90 13.12 6.69 -6.95
N VAL A 91 11.85 6.32 -6.84
CA VAL A 91 10.74 7.24 -7.13
C VAL A 91 10.70 8.40 -6.15
N TRP A 92 10.89 8.12 -4.86
CA TRP A 92 10.98 9.13 -3.81
C TRP A 92 11.93 10.26 -4.21
N MET A 93 13.13 9.89 -4.66
CA MET A 93 14.16 10.86 -5.06
C MET A 93 13.80 11.68 -6.30
N ARG A 94 12.86 11.20 -7.11
CA ARG A 94 12.34 11.92 -8.29
C ARG A 94 11.12 12.78 -7.95
N LEU A 95 10.30 12.35 -7.00
CA LEU A 95 9.17 13.15 -6.50
C LEU A 95 9.64 14.36 -5.68
N ASP A 96 10.71 14.17 -4.88
CA ASP A 96 11.38 15.25 -4.15
C ASP A 96 12.30 16.05 -5.10
N VAL A 97 11.67 16.84 -5.98
CA VAL A 97 12.32 17.61 -7.04
C VAL A 97 13.28 18.63 -6.45
N ASN A 98 12.89 19.28 -5.35
CA ASN A 98 13.70 20.31 -4.70
C ASN A 98 14.74 19.76 -3.72
N ALA A 99 14.73 18.45 -3.43
CA ALA A 99 15.65 17.79 -2.50
C ALA A 99 15.51 18.22 -1.03
N SER A 100 14.31 18.63 -0.64
CA SER A 100 14.05 19.08 0.72
C SER A 100 14.10 17.93 1.72
N GLY A 101 13.95 16.68 1.25
CA GLY A 101 13.78 15.51 2.08
C GLY A 101 12.31 15.14 2.30
N ASP A 102 11.38 16.00 1.87
CA ASP A 102 9.93 15.84 1.96
C ASP A 102 9.28 16.11 0.59
N ILE A 103 8.11 15.53 0.34
CA ILE A 103 7.34 15.78 -0.89
C ILE A 103 6.21 16.75 -0.57
N SER A 104 6.27 17.96 -1.09
CA SER A 104 5.18 18.93 -0.95
C SER A 104 3.94 18.53 -1.75
N GLU A 105 2.76 19.07 -1.39
CA GLU A 105 1.53 18.89 -2.19
C GLU A 105 1.73 19.30 -3.66
N SER A 106 2.47 20.38 -3.91
CA SER A 106 2.77 20.81 -5.28
C SER A 106 3.66 19.84 -6.05
N GLU A 107 4.65 19.23 -5.40
CA GLU A 107 5.51 18.22 -6.03
C GLU A 107 4.73 16.94 -6.31
N TRP A 108 3.90 16.51 -5.36
CA TRP A 108 3.00 15.38 -5.53
C TRP A 108 2.07 15.61 -6.73
N LEU A 109 1.34 16.72 -6.77
CA LEU A 109 0.41 17.01 -7.87
C LEU A 109 1.12 17.19 -9.21
N ALA A 110 2.32 17.80 -9.23
CA ALA A 110 3.08 17.98 -10.47
C ALA A 110 3.62 16.66 -11.04
N ALA A 111 3.77 15.64 -10.19
CA ALA A 111 4.24 14.32 -10.61
C ALA A 111 3.15 13.48 -11.30
N PHE A 112 1.89 13.93 -11.33
CA PHE A 112 0.82 13.24 -12.03
C PHE A 112 0.18 14.19 -13.06
N ASP A 113 -0.28 13.64 -14.18
CA ASP A 113 -1.08 14.42 -15.12
C ASP A 113 -2.57 14.46 -14.73
N ASP A 114 -3.36 15.20 -15.50
CA ASP A 114 -4.80 15.35 -15.29
C ASP A 114 -5.56 14.01 -15.36
N GLU A 115 -4.96 12.98 -15.98
CA GLU A 115 -5.51 11.62 -16.05
C GLU A 115 -5.08 10.73 -14.87
N GLY A 116 -4.28 11.26 -13.95
CA GLY A 116 -3.74 10.54 -12.79
C GLY A 116 -2.59 9.61 -13.14
N SER A 117 -1.97 9.75 -14.32
CA SER A 117 -0.82 8.97 -14.72
C SER A 117 0.46 9.60 -14.15
N LEU A 118 1.29 8.78 -13.50
CA LEU A 118 2.55 9.26 -12.94
C LEU A 118 3.52 9.65 -14.06
N ARG A 119 3.98 10.90 -14.03
CA ARG A 119 5.04 11.47 -14.86
C ARG A 119 6.21 11.86 -13.99
N LEU A 120 7.15 10.95 -13.85
CA LEU A 120 8.37 11.24 -13.12
C LEU A 120 9.19 12.29 -13.89
N PRO A 121 9.67 13.35 -13.21
CA PRO A 121 10.57 14.28 -13.86
C PRO A 121 11.81 13.55 -14.36
N PRO A 122 12.45 14.03 -15.44
CA PRO A 122 13.69 13.45 -15.93
C PRO A 122 14.70 13.48 -14.78
N ALA A 123 15.40 12.37 -14.57
CA ALA A 123 16.36 12.28 -13.49
C ALA A 123 17.45 13.35 -13.68
N SER A 124 17.42 14.39 -12.86
CA SER A 124 18.39 15.48 -12.93
C SER A 124 19.67 15.11 -12.17
N GLY A 125 20.80 15.09 -12.87
CA GLY A 125 22.13 14.94 -12.26
C GLY A 125 22.47 13.52 -11.77
N GLU A 126 23.19 13.44 -10.65
CA GLU A 126 23.67 12.17 -10.07
C GLU A 126 22.56 11.26 -9.54
N ARG A 127 21.31 11.76 -9.44
CA ARG A 127 20.13 11.00 -9.01
C ARG A 127 19.60 10.01 -10.05
N SER A 128 20.18 9.96 -11.25
CA SER A 128 19.74 9.10 -12.35
C SER A 128 20.22 7.65 -12.29
N LYS A 129 21.06 7.29 -11.32
CA LYS A 129 21.73 5.98 -11.33
C LYS A 129 20.95 4.82 -10.69
N ASP A 130 19.84 5.10 -10.00
CA ASP A 130 19.29 4.11 -9.07
C ASP A 130 18.05 3.35 -9.58
N LEU A 131 17.45 3.77 -10.70
CA LEU A 131 16.32 3.05 -11.33
C LEU A 131 16.64 2.71 -12.77
N ASP A 132 16.63 1.42 -13.10
CA ASP A 132 16.56 1.00 -14.49
C ASP A 132 15.15 1.22 -15.07
N ALA A 133 15.02 1.17 -16.40
CA ALA A 133 13.76 1.43 -17.09
C ALA A 133 12.63 0.46 -16.67
N ASN A 134 12.96 -0.78 -16.29
CA ASN A 134 11.96 -1.74 -15.83
C ASN A 134 11.48 -1.36 -14.43
N GLN A 135 12.40 -1.05 -13.52
CA GLN A 135 12.06 -0.61 -12.18
C GLN A 135 11.23 0.69 -12.20
N GLU A 136 11.56 1.63 -13.09
CA GLU A 136 10.79 2.86 -13.28
C GLU A 136 9.37 2.58 -13.75
N ALA A 137 9.20 1.73 -14.78
CA ALA A 137 7.89 1.34 -15.28
C ALA A 137 7.04 0.65 -14.19
N ILE A 138 7.67 -0.19 -13.37
CA ILE A 138 7.03 -0.84 -12.23
C ILE A 138 6.55 0.18 -11.20
N ALA A 139 7.39 1.17 -10.89
CA ALA A 139 7.07 2.18 -9.92
C ALA A 139 5.89 3.05 -10.35
N ILE A 140 5.90 3.45 -11.63
CA ILE A 140 4.81 4.18 -12.28
C ILE A 140 3.52 3.37 -12.18
N GLU A 141 3.57 2.09 -12.52
CA GLU A 141 2.41 1.21 -12.49
C GLU A 141 1.85 1.05 -11.07
N LEU A 142 2.73 0.83 -10.09
CA LEU A 142 2.34 0.72 -8.67
C LEU A 142 1.65 2.00 -8.20
N LEU A 143 2.30 3.16 -8.31
CA LEU A 143 1.73 4.42 -7.83
C LEU A 143 0.45 4.81 -8.57
N SER A 144 0.39 4.63 -9.89
CA SER A 144 -0.84 4.88 -10.65
C SER A 144 -1.99 3.99 -10.17
N THR A 145 -1.68 2.76 -9.77
CA THR A 145 -2.67 1.83 -9.22
C THR A 145 -3.16 2.30 -7.85
N ILE A 146 -2.27 2.78 -6.98
CA ILE A 146 -2.64 3.37 -5.67
C ILE A 146 -3.60 4.55 -5.87
N VAL A 147 -3.26 5.46 -6.79
CA VAL A 147 -4.08 6.63 -7.10
C VAL A 147 -5.44 6.24 -7.65
N THR A 148 -5.49 5.23 -8.51
CA THR A 148 -6.74 4.73 -9.09
C THR A 148 -7.68 4.17 -8.02
N CYS A 149 -7.15 3.49 -6.99
CA CYS A 149 -7.94 2.98 -5.87
C CYS A 149 -8.56 4.11 -5.04
N GLU A 150 -7.77 5.13 -4.71
CA GLU A 150 -8.18 6.23 -3.83
C GLU A 150 -9.09 7.26 -4.53
N GLY A 151 -9.19 7.18 -5.86
CA GLY A 151 -10.08 7.96 -6.72
C GLY A 151 -9.69 9.43 -6.89
N SER A 152 -8.77 9.95 -6.09
CA SER A 152 -8.23 11.30 -6.20
C SER A 152 -6.81 11.36 -5.63
N LEU A 153 -5.90 12.03 -6.36
CA LEU A 153 -4.53 12.30 -5.93
C LEU A 153 -4.47 13.02 -4.58
N LEU A 154 -5.42 13.92 -4.32
CA LEU A 154 -5.47 14.68 -3.07
C LEU A 154 -5.90 13.80 -1.89
N ASN A 155 -6.72 12.77 -2.14
CA ASN A 155 -7.07 11.80 -1.11
C ASN A 155 -5.85 10.95 -0.74
N VAL A 156 -5.09 10.48 -1.75
CA VAL A 156 -3.82 9.78 -1.49
C VAL A 156 -2.89 10.64 -0.67
N PHE A 157 -2.68 11.90 -1.08
CA PHE A 157 -1.79 12.81 -0.38
C PHE A 157 -2.17 12.93 1.10
N ARG A 158 -3.46 13.18 1.39
CA ARG A 158 -3.97 13.29 2.77
C ARG A 158 -3.93 11.99 3.56
N ALA A 159 -4.04 10.85 2.88
CA ALA A 159 -3.92 9.55 3.53
C ALA A 159 -2.47 9.24 3.91
N VAL A 160 -1.51 9.76 3.15
CA VAL A 160 -0.08 9.62 3.42
C VAL A 160 0.41 10.67 4.42
N ASP A 161 -0.04 11.92 4.33
CA ASP A 161 0.28 13.03 5.24
C ASP A 161 -0.46 12.85 6.58
N THR A 162 0.10 11.98 7.42
CA THR A 162 -0.48 11.57 8.71
C THR A 162 -0.34 12.64 9.80
N ASN A 163 0.67 13.50 9.70
CA ASN A 163 0.91 14.56 10.67
C ASN A 163 0.20 15.88 10.28
N HIS A 164 -0.35 15.96 9.07
CA HIS A 164 -1.07 17.09 8.50
C HIS A 164 -0.22 18.35 8.34
N ASP A 165 1.08 18.19 8.05
CA ASP A 165 2.00 19.30 7.81
C ASP A 165 2.02 19.78 6.34
N SER A 166 1.13 19.23 5.50
CA SER A 166 1.04 19.53 4.07
C SER A 166 2.29 19.17 3.27
N SER A 167 3.12 18.30 3.85
CA SER A 167 4.25 17.65 3.21
C SER A 167 4.17 16.16 3.54
N ILE A 168 4.79 15.34 2.70
CA ILE A 168 4.91 13.91 2.96
C ILE A 168 6.36 13.66 3.31
N GLY A 169 6.60 13.16 4.52
CA GLY A 169 7.94 12.69 4.92
C GLY A 169 8.24 11.29 4.40
N LYS A 170 9.52 10.95 4.23
CA LYS A 170 9.93 9.62 3.73
C LYS A 170 9.38 8.47 4.58
N THR A 171 9.33 8.67 5.89
CA THR A 171 8.80 7.69 6.84
C THR A 171 7.31 7.47 6.64
N GLU A 172 6.54 8.55 6.44
CA GLU A 172 5.09 8.47 6.23
C GLU A 172 4.76 7.75 4.93
N PHE A 173 5.43 8.12 3.84
CA PHE A 173 5.29 7.45 2.55
C PHE A 173 5.62 5.96 2.61
N MET A 174 6.77 5.60 3.19
CA MET A 174 7.16 4.19 3.32
C MET A 174 6.19 3.41 4.21
N THR A 175 5.65 4.04 5.25
CA THR A 175 4.69 3.41 6.17
C THR A 175 3.35 3.17 5.49
N TYR A 176 2.85 4.16 4.75
CA TYR A 176 1.61 4.04 3.99
C TYR A 176 1.72 2.94 2.94
N VAL A 177 2.81 2.95 2.15
CA VAL A 177 3.08 1.90 1.15
C VAL A 177 3.16 0.53 1.80
N ALA A 178 3.91 0.38 2.90
CA ALA A 178 4.06 -0.92 3.56
C ALA A 178 2.69 -1.46 4.04
N THR A 179 1.84 -0.58 4.58
CA THR A 179 0.48 -0.93 5.01
C THR A 179 -0.39 -1.36 3.84
N LEU A 180 -0.33 -0.62 2.73
CA LEU A 180 -1.05 -0.97 1.52
C LEU A 180 -0.56 -2.28 0.91
N MET A 181 0.76 -2.52 0.91
CA MET A 181 1.32 -3.78 0.43
C MET A 181 0.88 -4.96 1.29
N ASP A 182 0.87 -4.83 2.63
CA ASP A 182 0.36 -5.87 3.54
C ASP A 182 -1.08 -6.27 3.15
N TYR A 183 -1.93 -5.27 2.90
CA TYR A 183 -3.30 -5.48 2.44
C TYR A 183 -3.37 -6.17 1.06
N LEU A 184 -2.64 -5.65 0.06
CA LEU A 184 -2.63 -6.21 -1.29
C LEU A 184 -2.05 -7.63 -1.34
N VAL A 185 -1.05 -7.93 -0.51
CA VAL A 185 -0.45 -9.25 -0.39
C VAL A 185 -1.45 -10.22 0.23
N GLY A 186 -2.23 -9.81 1.22
CA GLY A 186 -3.32 -10.63 1.76
C GLY A 186 -4.33 -11.04 0.68
N HIS A 187 -4.79 -10.08 -0.13
CA HIS A 187 -5.70 -10.36 -1.25
C HIS A 187 -5.05 -11.20 -2.35
N LEU A 188 -3.78 -10.97 -2.63
CA LEU A 188 -3.02 -11.80 -3.54
C LEU A 188 -2.91 -13.23 -3.00
N TRP A 189 -2.68 -13.39 -1.71
CA TRP A 189 -2.54 -14.67 -1.03
C TRP A 189 -3.81 -15.51 -1.16
N GLU A 190 -4.96 -14.95 -0.81
CA GLU A 190 -6.28 -15.59 -0.94
C GLU A 190 -6.58 -16.01 -2.39
N ASN A 191 -5.99 -15.33 -3.36
CA ASN A 191 -6.11 -15.65 -4.78
C ASN A 191 -5.13 -16.73 -5.28
N LEU A 192 -4.02 -16.93 -4.57
CA LEU A 192 -2.99 -17.91 -4.92
C LEU A 192 -3.20 -19.24 -4.19
N ASP A 193 -3.53 -19.17 -2.90
CA ASP A 193 -3.79 -20.29 -1.99
C ASP A 193 -5.25 -20.75 -2.16
N GLU A 194 -5.54 -21.38 -3.30
CA GLU A 194 -6.90 -21.78 -3.68
C GLU A 194 -7.50 -22.83 -2.73
N ASP A 195 -6.65 -23.65 -2.10
CA ASP A 195 -7.08 -24.69 -1.17
C ASP A 195 -7.04 -24.25 0.30
N SER A 196 -6.60 -23.02 0.58
CA SER A 196 -6.46 -22.46 1.93
C SER A 196 -5.57 -23.33 2.83
N SER A 197 -4.55 -23.96 2.26
CA SER A 197 -3.59 -24.77 2.99
C SER A 197 -2.62 -23.93 3.83
N GLY A 198 -2.55 -22.61 3.58
CA GLY A 198 -1.58 -21.72 4.21
C GLY A 198 -0.20 -21.76 3.56
N VAL A 199 -0.07 -22.47 2.43
CA VAL A 199 1.11 -22.49 1.57
C VAL A 199 0.68 -22.40 0.11
N VAL A 200 1.49 -21.76 -0.73
CA VAL A 200 1.27 -21.73 -2.18
C VAL A 200 2.25 -22.71 -2.82
N THR A 201 1.70 -23.77 -3.39
CA THR A 201 2.48 -24.76 -4.13
C THR A 201 2.91 -24.23 -5.48
N TYR A 202 3.96 -24.83 -6.06
CA TYR A 202 4.41 -24.49 -7.42
C TYR A 202 3.28 -24.62 -8.46
N ILE A 203 2.36 -25.59 -8.30
CA ILE A 203 1.26 -25.80 -9.24
C ILE A 203 0.26 -24.65 -9.18
N GLU A 204 -0.12 -24.21 -7.98
CA GLU A 204 -1.02 -23.07 -7.78
C GLU A 204 -0.42 -21.78 -8.33
N TRP A 205 0.86 -21.54 -8.05
CA TRP A 205 1.60 -20.41 -8.59
C TRP A 205 1.57 -20.35 -10.13
N ILE A 206 1.87 -21.47 -10.78
CA ILE A 206 1.85 -21.58 -12.24
C ILE A 206 0.42 -21.50 -12.79
N LYS A 207 -0.57 -22.04 -12.09
CA LYS A 207 -1.97 -21.97 -12.48
C LYS A 207 -2.49 -20.52 -12.44
N ALA A 208 -2.16 -19.78 -11.39
CA ALA A 208 -2.48 -18.36 -11.27
C ALA A 208 -1.89 -17.58 -12.46
N PHE A 209 -0.64 -17.88 -12.84
CA PHE A 209 0.00 -17.29 -14.01
C PHE A 209 -0.73 -17.59 -15.33
N HIS A 210 -1.02 -18.85 -15.61
CA HIS A 210 -1.59 -19.27 -16.90
C HIS A 210 -3.05 -18.87 -17.07
N SER A 211 -3.84 -18.98 -16.00
CA SER A 211 -5.27 -18.64 -16.03
C SER A 211 -5.49 -17.14 -16.28
N ARG A 212 -4.49 -16.31 -15.98
CA ARG A 212 -4.59 -14.85 -16.04
C ARG A 212 -3.86 -14.24 -17.25
N GLY A 213 -2.89 -14.96 -17.84
CA GLY A 213 -2.24 -14.59 -19.11
C GLY A 213 -3.09 -14.80 -20.38
N GLN A 214 -4.06 -15.73 -20.36
CA GLN A 214 -4.88 -16.05 -21.54
C GLN A 214 -6.12 -15.14 -21.71
N SER A 215 -6.55 -14.46 -20.65
CA SER A 215 -7.81 -13.69 -20.65
C SER A 215 -7.73 -12.32 -21.34
N GLN A 216 -6.55 -11.89 -21.82
CA GLN A 216 -6.36 -10.63 -22.56
C GLN A 216 -5.83 -10.82 -23.99
N ILE A 217 -5.47 -12.05 -24.39
CA ILE A 217 -5.19 -12.36 -25.80
C ILE A 217 -6.46 -12.98 -26.37
N LYS A 218 -7.37 -12.13 -26.83
CA LYS A 218 -8.39 -12.55 -27.80
C LYS A 218 -7.60 -13.04 -29.01
N LEU A 219 -7.33 -14.36 -29.08
CA LEU A 219 -6.76 -15.00 -30.25
C LEU A 219 -7.73 -14.68 -31.38
N THR A 220 -7.38 -13.65 -32.15
CA THR A 220 -7.99 -13.42 -33.43
C THR A 220 -7.47 -14.58 -34.25
N ARG A 221 -8.21 -15.68 -34.23
CA ARG A 221 -7.95 -16.87 -35.01
C ARG A 221 -7.67 -16.37 -36.43
N PRO A 222 -6.46 -16.55 -36.98
CA PRO A 222 -6.17 -16.09 -38.32
C PRO A 222 -7.23 -16.71 -39.21
N ALA A 223 -7.94 -15.85 -39.95
CA ALA A 223 -8.99 -16.28 -40.85
C ALA A 223 -8.42 -17.43 -41.69
N ARG A 224 -9.08 -18.58 -41.58
CA ARG A 224 -8.78 -19.75 -42.40
C ARG A 224 -8.76 -19.26 -43.85
N PRO A 225 -7.66 -19.43 -44.61
CA PRO A 225 -7.63 -19.00 -45.99
C PRO A 225 -8.70 -19.77 -46.75
N THR A 226 -9.77 -19.07 -47.13
CA THR A 226 -10.74 -19.54 -48.10
C THR A 226 -10.01 -19.63 -49.43
N ARG A 227 -9.60 -20.85 -49.74
CA ARG A 227 -9.19 -21.25 -51.08
C ARG A 227 -10.42 -21.18 -51.99
N THR A 228 -10.57 -20.07 -52.69
CA THR A 228 -11.46 -19.92 -53.85
C THR A 228 -10.66 -19.23 -54.94
N GLY A 229 -10.42 -19.98 -56.02
CA GLY A 229 -9.77 -19.48 -57.22
C GLY A 229 -10.71 -18.70 -58.13
N SER A 230 -10.10 -18.27 -59.24
CA SER A 230 -10.67 -17.68 -60.47
C SER A 230 -10.88 -16.17 -60.51
N ILE A 231 -9.86 -15.47 -61.06
CA ILE A 231 -9.79 -14.93 -62.44
C ILE A 231 -10.88 -13.94 -62.90
N THR A 232 -10.41 -12.90 -63.64
CA THR A 232 -11.09 -11.91 -64.53
C THR A 232 -11.83 -10.76 -63.84
N THR A 233 -11.69 -9.44 -64.13
CA THR A 233 -11.03 -8.59 -65.17
C THR A 233 -11.10 -7.10 -64.72
N PRO A 234 -10.49 -6.13 -65.44
CA PRO A 234 -10.25 -4.74 -64.99
C PRO A 234 -11.23 -3.70 -65.55
N ILE A 235 -11.61 -2.68 -64.76
CA ILE A 235 -12.25 -1.40 -65.18
C ILE A 235 -12.01 -0.43 -64.00
N ASP A 236 -11.09 0.55 -64.07
CA ASP A 236 -11.24 1.93 -64.58
C ASP A 236 -12.54 2.64 -64.15
N GLU A 237 -12.46 3.59 -63.23
CA GLU A 237 -13.20 4.86 -63.36
C GLU A 237 -12.83 5.87 -62.26
N THR A 238 -12.64 7.09 -62.76
CA THR A 238 -12.24 8.34 -62.14
C THR A 238 -13.40 9.14 -61.51
N VAL A 239 -13.03 10.19 -60.74
CA VAL A 239 -13.77 11.47 -60.47
C VAL A 239 -14.71 11.49 -59.23
N PRO A 240 -15.02 12.64 -58.57
CA PRO A 240 -14.32 13.93 -58.34
C PRO A 240 -14.12 14.33 -56.85
N LEU A 241 -13.26 15.35 -56.69
CA LEU A 241 -13.20 16.32 -55.60
C LEU A 241 -14.54 17.05 -55.38
N VAL A 242 -14.97 17.23 -54.13
CA VAL A 242 -16.01 18.19 -53.75
C VAL A 242 -15.41 19.16 -52.75
N ASP A 243 -15.29 20.41 -53.20
CA ASP A 243 -15.10 21.60 -52.38
C ASP A 243 -16.40 21.92 -51.62
N THR A 244 -16.29 22.16 -50.31
CA THR A 244 -17.28 22.95 -49.57
C THR A 244 -16.55 23.93 -48.67
N ASP A 245 -16.41 25.14 -49.20
CA ASP A 245 -16.25 26.38 -48.46
C ASP A 245 -17.55 26.74 -47.70
N VAL A 246 -17.47 27.77 -46.85
CA VAL A 246 -18.56 28.60 -46.28
C VAL A 246 -19.06 28.19 -44.88
N LEU A 247 -18.53 28.82 -43.82
CA LEU A 247 -19.17 29.93 -43.07
C LEU A 247 -18.41 30.32 -41.78
N ASP A 248 -18.08 31.62 -41.71
CA ASP A 248 -17.85 32.43 -40.52
C ASP A 248 -19.04 32.36 -39.54
N GLU A 249 -18.80 32.12 -38.25
CA GLU A 249 -19.59 32.74 -37.16
C GLU A 249 -18.72 33.04 -35.93
N ALA A 250 -18.88 34.27 -35.43
CA ALA A 250 -18.16 34.84 -34.30
C ALA A 250 -18.66 34.34 -32.93
N PRO A 251 -17.83 34.35 -31.87
CA PRO A 251 -18.25 33.97 -30.53
C PRO A 251 -18.94 35.13 -29.77
N PRO A 252 -20.05 34.89 -29.04
CA PRO A 252 -20.60 35.87 -28.12
C PRO A 252 -19.85 35.85 -26.78
N THR A 253 -19.34 37.02 -26.41
CA THR A 253 -18.83 37.35 -25.07
C THR A 253 -19.96 37.38 -24.05
N GLY A 254 -20.01 36.39 -23.17
CA GLY A 254 -20.92 36.33 -22.02
C GLY A 254 -20.19 36.60 -20.70
N THR A 255 -20.31 37.82 -20.18
CA THR A 255 -19.91 38.20 -18.82
C THR A 255 -21.00 37.88 -17.78
N ARG A 256 -20.53 37.56 -16.55
CA ARG A 256 -21.19 37.59 -15.21
C ARG A 256 -21.66 36.23 -14.67
N SER A 257 -21.09 35.79 -13.55
CA SER A 257 -21.49 36.22 -12.20
C SER A 257 -20.75 35.40 -11.14
N ARG A 258 -19.80 36.01 -10.42
CA ARG A 258 -19.14 35.40 -9.25
C ARG A 258 -20.06 35.56 -8.05
N ALA A 259 -20.70 34.47 -7.63
CA ALA A 259 -21.38 34.39 -6.35
C ALA A 259 -20.35 34.23 -5.21
N ASN A 260 -20.58 35.01 -4.16
CA ASN A 260 -19.75 35.21 -2.99
C ASN A 260 -19.93 34.04 -1.99
N THR A 261 -18.91 33.20 -1.78
CA THR A 261 -18.96 32.02 -0.88
C THR A 261 -18.25 32.23 0.46
N ASN A 262 -18.03 33.47 0.91
CA ASN A 262 -17.18 33.77 2.07
C ASN A 262 -17.87 33.75 3.45
N TYR A 263 -19.10 33.23 3.60
CA TYR A 263 -19.83 33.31 4.88
C TYR A 263 -20.09 31.99 5.62
N LEU A 264 -19.48 30.87 5.22
CA LEU A 264 -19.71 29.55 5.86
C LEU A 264 -18.44 28.81 6.34
N LYS A 265 -17.25 29.43 6.26
CA LYS A 265 -15.97 28.76 6.61
C LYS A 265 -15.43 29.04 8.02
N SER A 266 -15.92 30.05 8.73
CA SER A 266 -15.41 30.37 10.09
C SER A 266 -15.95 29.42 11.15
N ASP A 267 -17.25 29.13 11.14
CA ASP A 267 -17.93 28.52 12.29
C ASP A 267 -17.68 27.00 12.40
N PHE A 268 -17.24 26.36 11.31
CA PHE A 268 -16.91 24.94 11.32
C PHE A 268 -15.48 24.67 11.82
N ARG A 269 -14.56 25.64 11.61
CA ARG A 269 -13.15 25.50 11.94
C ARG A 269 -12.89 25.64 13.44
N GLU A 270 -13.74 26.38 14.15
CA GLU A 270 -13.59 26.64 15.59
C GLU A 270 -14.06 25.46 16.44
N LYS A 271 -15.17 24.80 16.09
CA LYS A 271 -15.65 23.59 16.79
C LYS A 271 -14.70 22.39 16.65
N SER A 272 -14.03 22.26 15.50
CA SER A 272 -13.09 21.15 15.26
C SER A 272 -11.84 21.24 16.13
N ASN A 273 -11.40 22.43 16.51
CA ASN A 273 -10.20 22.62 17.32
C ASN A 273 -10.44 22.34 18.81
N ASP A 274 -11.63 22.68 19.33
CA ASP A 274 -12.00 22.41 20.72
C ASP A 274 -12.10 20.91 21.01
N ASP A 275 -12.65 20.13 20.07
CA ASP A 275 -12.78 18.69 20.23
C ASP A 275 -11.42 17.98 20.14
N LEU A 276 -10.50 18.50 19.32
CA LEU A 276 -9.12 18.03 19.26
C LEU A 276 -8.39 18.29 20.59
N HIS A 277 -8.53 19.50 21.14
CA HIS A 277 -7.89 19.86 22.41
C HIS A 277 -8.35 18.97 23.57
N LYS A 278 -9.66 18.73 23.69
CA LYS A 278 -10.24 17.81 24.69
C LYS A 278 -9.78 16.36 24.53
N THR A 279 -9.45 15.95 23.31
CA THR A 279 -8.94 14.60 23.03
C THR A 279 -7.48 14.48 23.47
N VAL A 280 -6.66 15.50 23.16
CA VAL A 280 -5.26 15.58 23.62
C VAL A 280 -5.18 15.59 25.15
N GLU A 281 -6.02 16.37 25.84
CA GLU A 281 -6.05 16.38 27.31
C GLU A 281 -6.40 15.02 27.90
N ARG A 282 -7.39 14.31 27.32
CA ARG A 282 -7.76 12.95 27.76
C ARG A 282 -6.60 11.97 27.61
N LEU A 283 -5.89 12.00 26.48
CA LEU A 283 -4.74 11.11 26.24
C LEU A 283 -3.58 11.42 27.19
N GLN A 284 -3.30 12.70 27.46
CA GLN A 284 -2.28 13.09 28.43
C GLN A 284 -2.61 12.62 29.85
N GLN A 285 -3.89 12.61 30.22
CA GLN A 285 -4.34 12.10 31.51
C GLN A 285 -4.19 10.57 31.60
N GLN A 286 -4.58 9.84 30.56
CA GLN A 286 -4.41 8.38 30.51
C GLN A 286 -2.93 7.97 30.61
N LEU A 287 -2.04 8.67 29.91
CA LEU A 287 -0.59 8.40 29.98
C LEU A 287 -0.03 8.64 31.39
N LYS A 288 -0.47 9.68 32.09
CA LYS A 288 -0.07 9.93 33.48
C LYS A 288 -0.52 8.82 34.42
N GLU A 289 -1.73 8.30 34.23
CA GLU A 289 -2.27 7.20 35.02
C GLU A 289 -1.50 5.90 34.76
N GLU A 290 -1.15 5.61 33.51
CA GLU A 290 -0.36 4.42 33.16
C GLU A 290 1.05 4.47 33.78
N ILE A 291 1.74 5.61 33.69
CA ILE A 291 3.05 5.81 34.33
C ILE A 291 2.96 5.59 35.84
N THR A 292 1.90 6.09 36.47
CA THR A 292 1.67 5.93 37.92
C THR A 292 1.41 4.47 38.28
N ASN A 293 0.60 3.77 37.50
CA ASN A 293 0.31 2.34 37.71
C ASN A 293 1.56 1.48 37.55
N ARG A 294 2.40 1.78 36.55
CA ARG A 294 3.66 1.09 36.34
C ARG A 294 4.64 1.30 37.49
N ALA A 295 4.76 2.53 37.98
CA ALA A 295 5.60 2.83 39.15
C ALA A 295 5.15 2.06 40.40
N LYS A 296 3.83 1.93 40.60
CA LYS A 296 3.26 1.14 41.70
C LYS A 296 3.58 -0.35 41.57
N LEU A 297 3.44 -0.93 40.38
CA LEU A 297 3.80 -2.33 40.12
C LEU A 297 5.29 -2.60 40.33
N GLU A 298 6.15 -1.67 39.90
CA GLU A 298 7.61 -1.78 40.15
C GLU A 298 7.94 -1.73 41.65
N GLN A 299 7.23 -0.90 42.42
CA GLN A 299 7.36 -0.85 43.87
C GLN A 299 6.87 -2.14 44.56
N GLU A 300 5.72 -2.68 44.15
CA GLU A 300 5.19 -3.95 44.67
C GLU A 300 6.14 -5.12 44.38
N LEU A 301 6.72 -5.17 43.17
CA LEU A 301 7.68 -6.19 42.78
C LEU A 301 9.01 -6.05 43.55
N ALA A 302 9.44 -4.83 43.86
CA ALA A 302 10.60 -4.60 44.72
C ALA A 302 10.35 -5.05 46.17
N SER A 303 9.17 -4.78 46.73
CA SER A 303 8.78 -5.24 48.07
C SER A 303 8.66 -6.75 48.16
N ALA A 304 8.11 -7.41 47.14
CA ALA A 304 8.02 -8.87 47.08
C ALA A 304 9.41 -9.54 47.14
N LYS A 305 10.40 -9.00 46.40
CA LYS A 305 11.78 -9.50 46.42
C LYS A 305 12.49 -9.33 47.76
N GLN A 306 12.16 -8.29 48.54
CA GLN A 306 12.73 -8.10 49.88
C GLN A 306 12.15 -9.06 50.92
N GLY A 307 10.90 -9.51 50.73
CA GLY A 307 10.24 -10.47 51.63
C GLY A 307 10.80 -11.90 51.55
N GLU A 308 11.28 -12.35 50.39
CA GLU A 308 11.82 -13.71 50.21
C GLU A 308 13.21 -13.91 50.85
N GLY A 309 13.94 -12.83 51.14
CA GLY A 309 15.31 -12.89 51.67
C GLY A 309 15.44 -13.12 53.18
N GLN A 310 14.37 -12.97 53.97
CA GLN A 310 14.44 -13.02 55.44
C GLN A 310 13.86 -14.28 56.10
N GLY A 311 13.30 -15.22 55.31
CA GLY A 311 12.66 -16.43 55.85
C GLY A 311 13.53 -17.70 55.90
N ALA A 312 14.70 -17.74 55.23
CA ALA A 312 15.49 -18.97 55.07
C ALA A 312 16.60 -19.11 56.11
N SER A 313 16.25 -19.16 57.40
CA SER A 313 17.14 -19.64 58.46
C SER A 313 16.34 -20.42 59.50
N SER A 314 15.89 -21.63 59.13
CA SER A 314 15.71 -22.79 60.01
C SER A 314 14.83 -23.84 59.33
N GLY A 315 15.32 -25.07 59.22
CA GLY A 315 14.45 -26.24 59.06
C GLY A 315 14.53 -26.97 57.73
N LYS A 316 15.39 -27.99 57.69
CA LYS A 316 15.32 -29.11 56.74
C LYS A 316 13.88 -29.66 56.67
N SER A 317 13.26 -29.70 55.49
CA SER A 317 12.36 -30.80 55.13
C SER A 317 12.08 -30.83 53.63
N SER A 318 12.19 -32.03 53.08
CA SER A 318 12.07 -32.34 51.65
C SER A 318 10.63 -32.35 51.15
N ARG A 319 10.49 -32.17 49.83
CA ARG A 319 9.35 -32.57 48.97
C ARG A 319 8.08 -31.72 49.04
N GLN A 320 8.03 -30.67 48.20
CA GLN A 320 6.88 -30.35 47.33
C GLN A 320 7.20 -29.07 46.55
N GLY A 321 7.37 -29.16 45.24
CA GLY A 321 7.73 -28.01 44.39
C GLY A 321 7.58 -28.33 42.91
N LYS A 322 6.33 -28.51 42.47
CA LYS A 322 5.96 -28.63 41.04
C LYS A 322 4.64 -27.93 40.67
N ALA A 323 4.04 -27.14 41.58
CA ALA A 323 2.70 -26.57 41.34
C ALA A 323 2.71 -25.10 40.87
N THR A 324 3.74 -24.32 41.17
CA THR A 324 3.67 -22.84 41.01
C THR A 324 3.99 -22.34 39.60
N GLU A 325 4.75 -23.09 38.80
CA GLU A 325 5.18 -22.63 37.48
C GLU A 325 4.06 -22.71 36.41
N ASN A 326 3.10 -23.63 36.59
CA ASN A 326 1.94 -23.74 35.70
C ASN A 326 0.87 -22.67 35.97
N GLU A 327 0.72 -22.21 37.21
CA GLU A 327 -0.25 -21.15 37.55
C GLU A 327 0.20 -19.78 37.03
N ILE A 328 1.51 -19.50 37.05
CA ILE A 328 2.07 -18.25 36.50
C ILE A 328 1.95 -18.22 34.97
N ARG A 329 2.08 -19.36 34.29
CA ARG A 329 1.88 -19.45 32.82
C ARG A 329 0.41 -19.31 32.41
N ALA A 330 -0.53 -19.80 33.21
CA ALA A 330 -1.95 -19.69 32.90
C ALA A 330 -2.46 -18.24 32.99
N TRP A 331 -1.86 -17.41 33.85
CA TRP A 331 -2.27 -16.01 34.01
C TRP A 331 -1.74 -15.10 32.88
N ALA A 332 -0.56 -15.40 32.34
CA ALA A 332 0.05 -14.63 31.25
C ALA A 332 -0.60 -14.86 29.87
N MET A 333 -1.43 -15.90 29.71
CA MET A 333 -2.17 -16.15 28.46
C MET A 333 -3.60 -15.59 28.46
N ALA A 334 -4.06 -15.01 29.57
CA ALA A 334 -5.43 -14.52 29.74
C ALA A 334 -5.58 -12.98 29.59
N GLN A 335 -4.49 -12.26 29.31
CA GLN A 335 -4.48 -10.83 28.98
C GLN A 335 -4.05 -10.64 27.52
#